data_AF-A0A2H0TWR9-F1
#
_entry.id   AF-A0A2H0TWR9-F1
#
_cell.length_a   1.000
_cell.length_b   1.000
_cell.length_c   1.000
_cell.angle_alpha   90.00
_cell.angle_beta   90.00
_cell.angle_gamma   90.00
#
_symmetry.space_group_name_H-M   'P 1'
#
loop_
_entity.id
_entity.type
_entity.pdbx_description
1 polymer ?
#
loop_
_entity_poly.entity_id
_entity_poly.type
_entity_poly.pdbx_seq_one_letter_code
_entity_poly.pdbx_strand_id
1 'polypeptide(L)'
;MKTWYRALSKNKKIVFLSTSIPLSIPAGGVIGFIMGLMSISFVPTCPTPVGFQSCAVFHGLIGYEATSTIGFWIGLFLVPVFYIALLFYFERKK
;
A
#
# COMPACT_ATOMS: atom_id res chain seq x y z
N MET A 1 -0.46 1.77 -21.18
CA MET A 1 -0.04 0.54 -20.46
C MET A 1 -0.69 -0.73 -21.00
N LYS A 2 -2.03 -0.81 -21.10
CA LYS A 2 -2.76 -2.00 -21.58
C LYS A 2 -2.31 -2.51 -22.97
N THR A 3 -2.24 -1.64 -23.98
CA THR A 3 -1.84 -2.01 -25.36
C THR A 3 -0.37 -2.44 -25.45
N TRP A 4 0.51 -1.71 -24.78
CA TRP A 4 1.94 -2.04 -24.68
C TRP A 4 2.17 -3.40 -23.99
N TYR A 5 1.55 -3.63 -22.82
CA TYR A 5 1.66 -4.89 -22.08
C TYR A 5 1.16 -6.09 -22.92
N ARG A 6 0.10 -5.89 -23.71
CA ARG A 6 -0.44 -6.90 -24.61
C ARG A 6 0.49 -7.25 -25.78
N ALA A 7 1.20 -6.26 -26.32
CA ALA A 7 2.10 -6.45 -27.47
C ALA A 7 3.40 -7.21 -27.12
N LEU A 8 3.70 -7.40 -25.84
CA LEU A 8 4.89 -8.12 -25.39
C LEU A 8 4.77 -9.64 -25.59
N SER A 9 5.86 -10.27 -26.05
CA SER A 9 5.99 -11.72 -26.08
C SER A 9 5.98 -12.32 -24.67
N LYS A 10 5.59 -13.59 -24.54
CA LYS A 10 5.46 -14.29 -23.24
C LYS A 10 6.71 -14.13 -22.36
N ASN A 11 7.90 -14.33 -22.91
CA ASN A 11 9.16 -14.22 -22.17
C ASN A 11 9.40 -12.80 -21.64
N LYS A 12 9.10 -11.77 -22.45
CA LYS A 12 9.26 -10.38 -22.01
C LYS A 12 8.22 -9.98 -20.95
N LYS A 13 7.01 -10.54 -21.00
CA LYS A 13 6.01 -10.37 -19.94
C LYS A 13 6.45 -10.96 -18.61
N ILE A 14 7.06 -12.15 -18.62
CA ILE A 14 7.57 -12.80 -17.40
C ILE A 14 8.66 -11.93 -16.76
N VAL A 15 9.62 -11.45 -17.56
CA VAL A 15 10.69 -10.55 -17.07
C VAL A 15 10.11 -9.24 -16.51
N PHE A 16 9.10 -8.68 -17.18
CA PHE A 16 8.41 -7.49 -16.69
C PHE A 16 7.70 -7.75 -15.36
N LEU A 17 6.99 -8.87 -15.22
CA LEU A 17 6.29 -9.26 -13.99
C LEU A 17 7.28 -9.51 -12.84
N SER A 18 8.37 -10.22 -13.09
CA SER A 18 9.37 -10.55 -12.07
C SER A 18 10.12 -9.33 -11.54
N THR A 19 10.15 -8.23 -12.30
CA THR A 19 10.79 -6.98 -11.90
C THR A 19 9.80 -6.00 -11.29
N SER A 20 8.62 -5.84 -11.89
CA SER A 20 7.61 -4.88 -11.45
C SER A 20 6.90 -5.27 -10.16
N ILE A 21 6.63 -6.57 -9.93
CA ILE A 21 5.94 -7.03 -8.71
C ILE A 21 6.80 -6.76 -7.47
N PRO A 22 8.10 -7.16 -7.39
CA PRO A 22 8.94 -6.82 -6.25
C PRO A 22 9.08 -5.31 -6.03
N LEU A 23 9.15 -4.53 -7.11
CA LEU A 23 9.25 -3.06 -7.02
C LEU A 23 7.95 -2.41 -6.51
N SER A 24 6.80 -3.04 -6.74
CA SER A 24 5.51 -2.55 -6.26
C SER A 24 5.34 -2.67 -4.74
N ILE A 25 6.10 -3.55 -4.08
CA ILE A 25 6.07 -3.75 -2.62
C ILE A 25 6.58 -2.51 -1.86
N PRO A 26 7.81 -2.02 -2.07
CA PRO A 26 8.28 -0.81 -1.38
C PRO A 26 7.49 0.43 -1.79
N ALA A 27 7.08 0.54 -3.05
CA ALA A 27 6.20 1.63 -3.50
C ALA A 27 4.86 1.60 -2.75
N GLY A 28 4.27 0.41 -2.59
CA GLY A 28 3.05 0.21 -1.81
C GLY A 28 3.21 0.59 -0.35
N GLY A 29 4.30 0.15 0.29
CA GLY A 29 4.61 0.53 1.66
C GLY A 29 4.71 2.04 1.85
N VAL A 30 5.41 2.76 0.97
CA VAL A 30 5.55 4.22 1.03
C VAL A 30 4.20 4.93 0.84
N ILE A 31 3.40 4.52 -0.16
CA ILE A 31 2.07 5.08 -0.39
C ILE A 31 1.18 4.86 0.84
N GLY A 32 1.17 3.64 1.37
CA GLY A 32 0.41 3.27 2.55
C GLY A 32 0.84 4.06 3.79
N PHE A 33 2.14 4.24 4.00
CA PHE A 33 2.69 5.03 5.10
C PHE A 33 2.21 6.49 5.05
N ILE A 34 2.28 7.13 3.88
CA ILE A 34 1.81 8.51 3.67
C ILE A 34 0.30 8.61 3.93
N MET A 35 -0.49 7.66 3.42
CA MET A 35 -1.92 7.61 3.69
C MET A 35 -2.22 7.44 5.18
N GLY A 36 -1.45 6.60 5.88
CA GLY A 36 -1.55 6.42 7.33
C GLY A 36 -1.27 7.71 8.08
N LEU A 37 -0.22 8.46 7.71
CA LEU A 37 0.06 9.77 8.29
C LEU A 37 -1.09 10.76 8.09
N MET A 38 -1.69 10.81 6.89
CA MET A 38 -2.83 11.68 6.63
C MET A 38 -4.08 11.25 7.42
N SER A 39 -4.24 9.94 7.64
CA SER A 39 -5.42 9.36 8.29
C SER A 39 -5.60 9.77 9.75
N ILE A 40 -4.53 10.21 10.42
CA ILE A 40 -4.59 10.60 11.83
C ILE A 40 -5.51 11.78 12.11
N SER A 41 -5.71 12.65 11.13
CA SER A 41 -6.67 13.76 11.21
C SER A 41 -8.12 13.29 11.42
N PHE A 42 -8.41 12.02 11.10
CA PHE A 42 -9.70 11.37 11.33
C PHE A 42 -9.73 10.52 12.61
N VAL A 43 -8.60 10.35 13.30
CA VAL A 43 -8.53 9.59 14.53
C VAL A 43 -8.78 10.52 15.72
N PRO A 44 -9.75 10.20 16.60
CA PRO A 44 -10.05 11.04 17.75
C PRO A 44 -8.89 11.08 18.76
N THR A 45 -8.89 12.09 19.62
CA THR A 45 -7.99 12.19 20.76
C THR A 45 -8.65 11.64 22.02
N CYS A 46 -7.85 10.92 22.81
CA CYS A 46 -8.22 10.30 24.07
C CYS A 46 -7.52 11.03 25.23
N PRO A 47 -8.20 11.24 26.37
CA PRO A 47 -7.57 11.75 27.58
C PRO A 47 -6.60 10.71 28.16
N THR A 48 -5.49 11.18 28.71
CA THR A 48 -4.44 10.39 29.34
C THR A 48 -3.99 11.07 30.63
N PRO A 49 -3.26 10.35 31.51
CA PRO A 49 -2.73 10.93 32.75
C PRO A 49 -1.80 12.14 32.53
N VAL A 50 -1.28 12.32 31.32
CA VAL A 50 -0.32 13.38 30.95
C VAL A 50 -0.87 14.40 29.95
N GLY A 51 -2.13 14.28 29.52
CA GLY A 51 -2.77 15.21 28.57
C GLY A 51 -3.78 14.56 27.62
N PHE A 52 -3.87 15.05 26.38
CA PHE A 52 -4.65 14.42 25.31
C PHE A 52 -3.70 13.87 24.26
N GLN A 53 -3.88 12.61 23.87
CA GLN A 53 -3.12 11.98 22.78
C GLN A 53 -4.06 11.31 21.78
N SER A 54 -3.58 10.95 20.59
CA SER A 54 -4.39 10.20 19.63
C SER A 54 -4.80 8.84 20.21
N CYS A 55 -6.05 8.44 20.01
CA CYS A 55 -6.56 7.12 20.43
C CYS A 55 -5.98 5.96 19.60
N ALA A 56 -5.31 6.23 18.47
CA ALA A 56 -4.69 5.18 17.68
C ALA A 56 -3.50 4.59 18.42
N VAL A 57 -3.61 3.31 18.77
CA VAL A 57 -2.54 2.54 19.40
C VAL A 57 -2.35 1.24 18.62
N PHE A 58 -1.10 0.93 18.27
CA PHE A 58 -0.77 -0.30 17.55
C PHE A 58 0.58 -0.85 18.02
N HIS A 59 0.57 -2.01 18.69
CA HIS A 59 1.78 -2.66 19.23
C HIS A 59 2.72 -1.73 20.01
N GLY A 60 2.16 -0.84 20.85
CA GLY A 60 2.93 0.11 21.65
C GLY A 60 3.28 1.43 20.95
N LEU A 61 3.01 1.56 19.65
CA LEU A 61 3.07 2.81 18.92
C LEU A 61 1.80 3.63 19.15
N ILE A 62 1.92 4.96 19.15
CA ILE A 62 0.80 5.86 19.44
C ILE A 62 0.68 6.93 18.34
N GLY A 63 -0.56 7.26 17.97
CA GLY A 63 -0.87 8.36 17.05
C GLY A 63 -0.24 8.19 15.66
N TYR A 64 0.68 9.09 15.31
CA TYR A 64 1.28 9.14 13.98
C TYR A 64 2.05 7.86 13.67
N GLU A 65 2.75 7.32 14.68
CA GLU A 65 3.51 6.09 14.53
C GLU A 65 2.59 4.89 14.31
N ALA A 66 1.50 4.79 15.08
CA ALA A 66 0.53 3.72 14.94
C ALA A 66 -0.17 3.74 13.57
N THR A 67 -0.72 4.90 13.20
CA THR A 67 -1.49 5.07 11.96
C THR A 67 -0.63 4.89 10.71
N SER A 68 0.58 5.44 10.70
CA SER A 68 1.52 5.30 9.59
C SER A 68 2.05 3.87 9.45
N THR A 69 2.30 3.16 10.56
CA THR A 69 2.71 1.75 10.55
C THR A 69 1.61 0.84 10.03
N ILE A 70 0.36 1.05 10.48
CA ILE A 70 -0.80 0.34 9.94
C ILE A 70 -0.93 0.62 8.44
N GLY A 71 -0.85 1.89 8.04
CA GLY A 71 -0.91 2.30 6.65
C GLY A 71 0.18 1.64 5.80
N PHE A 72 1.41 1.59 6.29
CA PHE A 72 2.54 0.92 5.63
C PHE A 72 2.24 -0.56 5.37
N TRP A 73 1.78 -1.30 6.40
CA TRP A 73 1.44 -2.71 6.26
C TRP A 73 0.30 -2.94 5.27
N ILE A 74 -0.74 -2.11 5.32
CA ILE A 74 -1.83 -2.18 4.35
C ILE A 74 -1.30 -1.94 2.93
N GLY A 75 -0.54 -0.86 2.72
CA GLY A 75 0.01 -0.50 1.41
C GLY A 75 0.95 -1.56 0.83
N LEU A 76 1.76 -2.19 1.68
CA LEU A 76 2.72 -3.24 1.32
C LEU A 76 2.05 -4.43 0.65
N PHE A 77 0.85 -4.81 1.08
CA PHE A 77 0.10 -5.92 0.48
C PHE A 77 -0.91 -5.46 -0.57
N LEU A 78 -1.62 -4.36 -0.31
CA LEU A 78 -2.73 -3.91 -1.13
C LEU A 78 -2.26 -3.51 -2.54
N VAL A 79 -1.15 -2.77 -2.64
CA VAL A 79 -0.65 -2.27 -3.94
C VAL A 79 -0.19 -3.41 -4.87
N PRO A 80 0.63 -4.39 -4.42
CA PRO A 80 0.95 -5.55 -5.25
C PRO A 80 -0.28 -6.36 -5.67
N VAL A 81 -1.24 -6.56 -4.76
CA VAL A 81 -2.48 -7.30 -5.06
C VAL A 81 -3.30 -6.58 -6.12
N PHE A 82 -3.50 -5.27 -6.00
CA PHE A 82 -4.19 -4.47 -7.02
C PHE A 82 -3.44 -4.47 -8.35
N TYR A 83 -2.11 -4.38 -8.31
CA TYR A 83 -1.28 -4.42 -9.51
C TYR A 83 -1.45 -5.74 -10.27
N ILE A 84 -1.40 -6.88 -9.56
CA ILE A 84 -1.64 -8.21 -10.13
C ILE A 84 -3.06 -8.33 -10.68
N ALA A 85 -4.08 -7.87 -9.93
CA ALA A 85 -5.47 -7.88 -10.38
C ALA A 85 -5.68 -7.06 -11.66
N LEU A 86 -5.03 -5.90 -11.76
CA LEU A 86 -5.07 -5.02 -12.93
C LEU A 86 -4.42 -5.69 -14.17
N LEU A 87 -3.33 -6.44 -13.97
CA LEU A 87 -2.72 -7.22 -15.05
C LEU A 87 -3.62 -8.37 -15.51
N PHE A 88 -4.25 -9.11 -14.59
CA PHE A 88 -5.25 -10.13 -14.93
C PHE A 88 -6.44 -9.54 -15.69
N TYR A 89 -6.92 -8.36 -15.28
CA TYR A 89 -7.97 -7.65 -15.98
C TYR A 89 -7.58 -7.30 -17.42
N PHE A 90 -6.33 -6.87 -17.64
CA PHE A 90 -5.82 -6.62 -18.99
C PHE A 90 -5.73 -7.87 -19.86
N GLU A 91 -5.55 -9.05 -19.28
CA GLU A 91 -5.55 -10.32 -20.03
C GLU A 91 -6.95 -10.90 -20.28
N ARG A 92 -7.88 -10.75 -19.33
CA ARG A 92 -9.25 -11.30 -19.47
C ARG A 92 -10.14 -10.53 -20.45
N LYS A 93 -10.09 -9.19 -20.46
CA LYS A 93 -10.92 -8.38 -21.37
C LYS A 93 -10.30 -8.30 -22.77
N LYS A 94 -10.08 -9.43 -23.44
CA LYS A 94 -9.53 -9.49 -24.81
C LYS A 94 -10.23 -8.49 -25.71
#